data_AF-A0A6N7BWS4-F1
#
_entry.id   AF-A0A6N7BWS4-F1
#
_cell.length_a   1.000
_cell.length_b   1.000
_cell.length_c   1.000
_cell.angle_alpha   90.00
_cell.angle_beta   90.00
_cell.angle_gamma   90.00
#
_symmetry.space_group_name_H-M   'P 1'
#
loop_
_entity.id
_entity.type
_entity.pdbx_description
1 polymer ?
#
loop_
_entity_poly.entity_id
_entity_poly.type
_entity_poly.pdbx_seq_one_letter_code
_entity_poly.pdbx_strand_id
1 'polypeptide(L)'
;MYGSKLKERQTLDLRTAELWTLAIRNSGITLAGFKTAAELSLNLKWPPTAAQDFIELVKGDVSSNYPDMRKAYMSAAQGNYKHEVTLETAKRVGTWELKTQPESISYKSWQKHYVDVCKEHSEGADFKVPESHQVAYSHTPVQAGSETDKQITAKLAELRRMAV
;
A
#
# COMPACT_ATOMS: atom_id res chain seq x y z
N MET A 1 -14.92 -31.88 45.54
CA MET A 1 -15.79 -30.74 45.20
C MET A 1 -14.95 -29.70 44.45
N TYR A 2 -14.95 -29.74 43.10
CA TYR A 2 -14.24 -28.77 42.27
C TYR A 2 -15.13 -27.53 42.11
N GLY A 3 -14.91 -26.56 43.00
CA GLY A 3 -15.67 -25.31 43.08
C GLY A 3 -15.38 -24.33 41.94
N SER A 4 -16.46 -23.82 41.37
CA SER A 4 -16.69 -22.37 41.23
C SER A 4 -15.77 -21.56 40.32
N LYS A 5 -15.16 -22.16 39.28
CA LYS A 5 -14.48 -21.40 38.21
C LYS A 5 -15.04 -21.60 36.80
N LEU A 6 -16.30 -22.02 36.69
CA LEU A 6 -17.14 -21.54 35.60
C LEU A 6 -17.43 -20.06 35.92
N LYS A 7 -16.42 -19.21 35.71
CA LYS A 7 -16.60 -17.76 35.70
C LYS A 7 -17.75 -17.52 34.74
N GLU A 8 -18.81 -16.93 35.27
CA GLU A 8 -20.01 -16.49 34.56
C GLU A 8 -19.62 -16.14 33.13
N ARG A 9 -20.02 -17.00 32.19
CA ARG A 9 -19.97 -16.64 30.79
C ARG A 9 -20.91 -15.46 30.72
N GLN A 10 -20.37 -14.25 30.63
CA GLN A 10 -21.15 -13.02 30.55
C GLN A 10 -22.13 -13.24 29.41
N THR A 11 -23.37 -13.58 29.73
CA THR A 11 -24.39 -13.79 28.72
C THR A 11 -24.64 -12.42 28.16
N LEU A 12 -24.12 -12.19 26.96
CA LEU A 12 -24.42 -11.00 26.18
C LEU A 12 -25.94 -10.92 26.10
N ASP A 13 -26.51 -10.02 26.90
CA ASP A 13 -27.92 -9.69 26.84
C ASP A 13 -28.24 -9.26 25.40
N LEU A 14 -29.44 -9.57 24.91
CA LEU A 14 -29.85 -9.31 23.54
C LEU A 14 -29.62 -7.84 23.17
N ARG A 15 -29.93 -6.93 24.11
CA ARG A 15 -29.68 -5.49 23.98
C ARG A 15 -28.20 -5.15 23.83
N THR A 16 -27.33 -5.84 24.55
CA THR A 16 -25.88 -5.64 24.46
C THR A 16 -25.36 -6.12 23.10
N ALA A 17 -25.87 -7.24 22.60
CA ALA A 17 -25.53 -7.75 21.26
C ALA A 17 -25.98 -6.79 20.14
N GLU A 18 -27.17 -6.18 20.27
CA GLU A 18 -27.66 -5.16 19.34
C GLU A 18 -26.77 -3.90 19.34
N LEU A 19 -26.41 -3.40 20.53
CA LEU A 19 -25.51 -2.26 20.68
C LEU A 19 -24.11 -2.54 20.11
N TRP A 20 -23.60 -3.77 20.30
CA TRP A 20 -22.33 -4.19 19.71
C TRP A 20 -22.40 -4.25 18.19
N THR A 21 -23.49 -4.79 17.64
CA THR A 21 -23.70 -4.84 16.19
C THR A 21 -23.70 -3.44 15.59
N LEU A 22 -24.37 -2.48 16.24
CA LEU A 22 -24.38 -1.08 15.81
C LEU A 22 -23.00 -0.45 15.91
N ALA A 23 -22.26 -0.68 16.99
CA ALA A 23 -20.91 -0.16 17.20
C ALA A 23 -19.92 -0.70 16.17
N ILE A 24 -19.94 -2.02 15.91
CA ILE A 24 -19.10 -2.68 14.92
C ILE A 24 -19.43 -2.15 13.52
N ARG A 25 -20.73 -2.00 13.19
CA ARG A 25 -21.16 -1.44 11.91
C ARG A 25 -20.70 0.02 11.72
N ASN A 26 -20.85 0.84 12.76
CA ASN A 26 -20.46 2.24 12.74
C ASN A 26 -18.93 2.42 12.75
N SER A 27 -18.18 1.41 13.18
CA SER A 27 -16.70 1.45 13.17
C SER A 27 -16.10 1.40 11.77
N GLY A 28 -16.88 1.02 10.75
CA GLY A 28 -16.40 0.88 9.37
C GLY A 28 -15.53 -0.37 9.14
N ILE A 29 -15.62 -1.38 10.02
CA ILE A 29 -14.90 -2.64 9.81
C ILE A 29 -15.43 -3.34 8.55
N THR A 30 -14.54 -3.81 7.68
CA THR A 30 -14.92 -4.56 6.48
C THR A 30 -15.31 -5.99 6.83
N LEU A 31 -16.01 -6.68 5.92
CA LEU A 31 -16.40 -8.08 6.12
C LEU A 31 -15.17 -8.99 6.31
N ALA A 32 -14.07 -8.69 5.62
CA ALA A 32 -12.79 -9.39 5.79
C ALA A 32 -12.23 -9.14 7.20
N GLY A 33 -12.17 -7.88 7.64
CA GLY A 33 -11.76 -7.53 9.00
C GLY A 33 -12.63 -8.22 10.06
N PHE A 34 -13.94 -8.26 9.87
CA PHE A 34 -14.84 -8.97 10.79
C PHE A 34 -14.51 -10.47 10.89
N LYS A 35 -14.21 -11.16 9.78
CA LYS A 35 -13.82 -12.57 9.79
C LYS A 35 -12.50 -12.77 10.54
N THR A 36 -11.51 -11.91 10.28
CA THR A 36 -10.23 -11.93 10.99
C THR A 36 -10.41 -11.67 12.50
N ALA A 37 -11.24 -10.69 12.88
CA ALA A 37 -11.60 -10.44 14.28
C ALA A 37 -12.21 -11.68 14.93
N ALA A 38 -13.12 -12.35 14.23
CA ALA A 38 -13.78 -13.55 14.70
C ALA A 38 -12.76 -14.67 14.93
N GLU A 39 -11.86 -14.93 13.98
CA GLU A 39 -10.80 -15.92 14.11
C GLU A 39 -9.84 -15.60 15.26
N LEU A 40 -9.38 -14.35 15.38
CA LEU A 40 -8.52 -13.90 16.47
C LEU A 40 -9.21 -14.02 17.83
N SER A 41 -10.49 -13.68 17.91
CA SER A 41 -11.26 -13.73 19.15
C SER A 41 -11.40 -15.15 19.71
N LEU A 42 -11.39 -16.18 18.85
CA LEU A 42 -11.44 -17.59 19.25
C LEU A 42 -10.14 -18.05 19.91
N ASN A 43 -9.02 -17.40 19.60
CA ASN A 43 -7.70 -17.75 20.12
C ASN A 43 -7.33 -16.98 21.41
N LEU A 44 -8.20 -16.07 21.88
CA LEU A 44 -7.96 -15.32 23.10
C LEU A 44 -8.25 -16.17 24.34
N LYS A 45 -7.41 -16.01 25.37
CA LYS A 45 -7.65 -16.58 26.71
C LYS A 45 -8.94 -16.03 27.34
N TRP A 46 -9.36 -14.83 26.96
CA TRP A 46 -10.59 -14.20 27.39
C TRP A 46 -11.31 -13.62 26.16
N PRO A 47 -12.62 -13.86 26.00
CA PRO A 47 -13.37 -13.26 24.91
C PRO A 47 -13.38 -11.74 25.05
N PRO A 48 -13.56 -11.01 23.93
CA PRO A 48 -13.73 -9.55 23.98
C PRO A 48 -14.87 -9.20 24.93
N THR A 49 -14.68 -8.15 25.74
CA THR A 49 -15.65 -7.71 26.75
C THR A 49 -16.42 -6.45 26.31
N ALA A 50 -15.96 -5.80 25.25
CA ALA A 50 -16.62 -4.69 24.57
C ALA A 50 -16.49 -4.83 23.04
N ALA A 51 -17.39 -4.19 22.30
CA ALA A 51 -17.29 -4.09 20.84
C ALA A 51 -15.97 -3.46 20.38
N GLN A 52 -15.43 -2.52 21.17
CA GLN A 52 -14.14 -1.89 20.92
C GLN A 52 -12.99 -2.89 20.98
N ASP A 53 -12.97 -3.77 21.99
CA ASP A 53 -11.94 -4.83 22.12
C ASP A 53 -11.92 -5.70 20.86
N PHE A 54 -13.09 -6.03 20.32
CA PHE A 54 -13.24 -6.81 19.09
C PHE A 54 -12.70 -6.08 17.85
N ILE A 55 -12.96 -4.76 17.75
CA ILE A 55 -12.44 -3.91 16.67
C ILE A 55 -10.91 -3.78 16.77
N GLU A 56 -10.36 -3.73 17.98
CA GLU A 56 -8.92 -3.60 18.22
C GLU A 56 -8.12 -4.85 17.80
N LEU A 57 -8.72 -6.04 17.86
CA LEU A 57 -8.09 -7.26 17.34
C LEU A 57 -7.68 -7.12 15.87
N VAL A 58 -8.50 -6.44 15.08
CA VAL A 58 -8.22 -6.21 13.67
C VAL A 58 -7.32 -5.01 13.45
N LYS A 59 -7.43 -3.95 14.27
CA LYS A 59 -6.50 -2.81 14.15
C LYS A 59 -5.05 -3.21 14.42
N GLY A 60 -4.83 -4.17 15.32
CA GLY A 60 -3.52 -4.77 15.54
C GLY A 60 -2.99 -5.52 14.30
N ASP A 61 -3.87 -6.20 13.58
CA ASP A 61 -3.52 -7.02 12.40
C ASP A 61 -3.45 -6.21 11.09
N VAL A 62 -4.23 -5.14 10.97
CA VAL A 62 -4.16 -4.18 9.85
C VAL A 62 -2.82 -3.43 9.86
N SER A 63 -2.23 -3.21 11.04
CA SER A 63 -0.85 -2.70 11.14
C SER A 63 0.21 -3.69 10.66
N SER A 64 -0.12 -4.99 10.56
CA SER A 64 0.78 -6.02 10.00
C SER A 64 0.73 -6.06 8.47
N ASN A 65 -0.43 -5.80 7.86
CA ASN A 65 -0.60 -5.84 6.40
C ASN A 65 0.00 -4.64 5.68
N TYR A 66 0.16 -3.50 6.36
CA TYR A 66 0.76 -2.30 5.76
C TYR A 66 2.17 -2.07 6.27
N PRO A 67 3.10 -1.62 5.41
CA PRO A 67 4.43 -1.27 5.87
C PRO A 67 4.34 -0.11 6.87
N ASP A 68 5.29 -0.08 7.80
CA ASP A 68 5.45 1.07 8.68
C ASP A 68 5.58 2.35 7.84
N MET A 69 4.78 3.36 8.17
CA MET A 69 4.66 4.59 7.38
C MET A 69 5.99 5.28 7.16
N ARG A 70 6.85 5.30 8.19
CA ARG A 70 8.16 5.94 8.11
C ARG A 70 9.10 5.16 7.20
N LYS A 71 9.13 3.83 7.32
CA LYS A 71 9.89 2.95 6.40
C LYS A 71 9.37 3.03 4.97
N ALA A 72 8.05 3.11 4.78
CA ALA A 72 7.42 3.27 3.47
C ALA A 72 7.82 4.59 2.81
N TYR A 73 7.80 5.70 3.55
CA TYR A 73 8.29 7.00 3.09
C TYR A 73 9.76 6.94 2.69
N MET A 74 10.64 6.40 3.53
CA MET A 74 12.07 6.29 3.23
C MET A 74 12.33 5.45 1.97
N SER A 75 11.59 4.36 1.79
CA SER A 75 11.66 3.52 0.60
C SER A 75 11.17 4.28 -0.64
N ALA A 76 10.06 5.01 -0.52
CA ALA A 76 9.48 5.81 -1.60
C ALA A 76 10.37 6.97 -2.04
N ALA A 77 11.03 7.67 -1.10
CA ALA A 77 11.99 8.72 -1.39
C ALA A 77 13.20 8.19 -2.19
N GLN A 78 13.56 6.93 -1.99
CA GLN A 78 14.59 6.21 -2.76
C GLN A 78 14.07 5.62 -4.09
N GLY A 79 12.77 5.77 -4.38
CA GLY A 79 12.13 5.18 -5.58
C GLY A 79 11.84 3.69 -5.47
N ASN A 80 11.89 3.11 -4.27
CA ASN A 80 11.62 1.70 -4.02
C ASN A 80 10.17 1.49 -3.57
N TYR A 81 9.32 0.98 -4.47
CA TYR A 81 7.89 0.77 -4.23
C TYR A 81 7.56 -0.73 -4.15
N LYS A 82 7.82 -1.34 -2.99
CA LYS A 82 7.54 -2.77 -2.76
C LYS A 82 6.07 -3.10 -2.49
N HIS A 83 5.29 -2.09 -2.09
CA HIS A 83 3.88 -2.24 -1.73
C HIS A 83 3.05 -1.23 -2.53
N GLU A 84 1.87 -1.64 -2.98
CA GLU A 84 0.97 -0.83 -3.80
C GLU A 84 0.56 0.50 -3.14
N VAL A 85 0.18 0.46 -1.86
CA VAL A 85 -0.06 1.65 -1.02
C VAL A 85 1.12 2.63 -1.02
N THR A 86 2.37 2.13 -1.04
CA THR A 86 3.55 3.01 -1.06
C THR A 86 3.67 3.72 -2.41
N LEU A 87 3.45 3.02 -3.52
CA LEU A 87 3.47 3.64 -4.85
C LEU A 87 2.33 4.65 -4.98
N GLU A 88 1.12 4.28 -4.57
CA GLU A 88 -0.06 5.13 -4.71
C GLU A 88 0.05 6.39 -3.85
N THR A 89 0.56 6.25 -2.62
CA THR A 89 0.87 7.41 -1.77
C THR A 89 1.92 8.30 -2.44
N ALA A 90 2.96 7.72 -3.05
CA ALA A 90 3.97 8.49 -3.75
C ALA A 90 3.42 9.24 -4.97
N LYS A 91 2.45 8.67 -5.71
CA LYS A 91 1.77 9.36 -6.81
C LYS A 91 0.94 10.55 -6.31
N ARG A 92 0.23 10.41 -5.18
CA ARG A 92 -0.59 11.49 -4.60
C ARG A 92 0.24 12.64 -4.04
N VAL A 93 1.36 12.31 -3.41
CA VAL A 93 2.32 13.32 -2.92
C VAL A 93 3.08 13.97 -4.08
N GLY A 94 3.35 13.19 -5.13
CA GLY A 94 4.21 13.58 -6.24
C GLY A 94 5.61 12.97 -6.09
N THR A 95 6.00 12.14 -7.05
CA THR A 95 7.28 11.41 -7.03
C THR A 95 8.48 12.34 -7.21
N TRP A 96 8.28 13.48 -7.88
CA TRP A 96 9.30 14.52 -8.02
C TRP A 96 9.48 15.31 -6.73
N GLU A 97 8.37 15.63 -6.06
CA GLU A 97 8.29 16.36 -4.80
C GLU A 97 8.94 15.54 -3.68
N LEU A 98 8.73 14.21 -3.66
CA LEU A 98 9.41 13.31 -2.74
C LEU A 98 10.94 13.30 -2.89
N LYS A 99 11.46 13.57 -4.09
CA LYS A 99 12.90 13.62 -4.36
C LYS A 99 13.51 14.99 -4.13
N THR A 100 12.75 16.05 -4.35
CA THR A 100 13.27 17.43 -4.42
C THR A 100 12.94 18.29 -3.21
N GLN A 101 11.83 18.01 -2.52
CA GLN A 101 11.42 18.81 -1.37
C GLN A 101 12.11 18.35 -0.08
N PRO A 102 12.35 19.28 0.87
CA PRO A 102 12.81 18.93 2.19
C PRO A 102 11.78 18.06 2.91
N GLU A 103 12.28 17.13 3.72
CA GLU A 103 11.49 16.16 4.47
C GLU A 103 10.39 16.81 5.32
N SER A 104 10.64 17.99 5.88
CA SER A 104 9.66 18.73 6.68
C SER A 104 8.35 19.04 5.93
N ILE A 105 8.40 19.07 4.59
CA ILE A 105 7.25 19.33 3.71
C ILE A 105 6.74 18.01 3.13
N SER A 106 7.63 17.23 2.49
CA SER A 106 7.25 16.01 1.78
C SER A 106 6.74 14.91 2.72
N TYR A 107 7.31 14.78 3.92
CA TYR A 107 6.83 13.81 4.91
C TYR A 107 5.47 14.20 5.49
N LYS A 108 5.20 15.50 5.70
CA LYS A 108 3.89 15.96 6.19
C LYS A 108 2.79 15.68 5.16
N SER A 109 3.07 15.88 3.89
CA SER A 109 2.17 15.50 2.79
C SER A 109 1.97 13.98 2.73
N TRP A 110 3.06 13.22 2.87
CA TRP A 110 3.02 11.76 2.92
C TRP A 110 2.14 11.23 4.05
N GLN A 111 2.29 11.72 5.28
CA GLN A 111 1.50 11.27 6.42
C GLN A 111 0.00 11.41 6.19
N LYS A 112 -0.41 12.50 5.54
CA LYS A 112 -1.82 12.74 5.17
C LYS A 112 -2.30 11.68 4.18
N HIS A 113 -1.61 11.56 3.04
CA HIS A 113 -2.05 10.67 1.97
C HIS A 113 -1.91 9.18 2.31
N TYR A 114 -0.91 8.80 3.10
CA TYR A 114 -0.67 7.40 3.45
C TYR A 114 -1.83 6.78 4.23
N VAL A 115 -2.39 7.53 5.18
CA VAL A 115 -3.54 7.07 5.97
C VAL A 115 -4.77 6.89 5.08
N ASP A 116 -5.03 7.85 4.19
CA ASP A 116 -6.17 7.78 3.26
C ASP A 116 -6.02 6.60 2.30
N VAL A 117 -4.82 6.38 1.74
CA VAL A 117 -4.55 5.27 0.82
C VAL A 117 -4.65 3.92 1.54
N CYS A 118 -4.11 3.77 2.75
CA CYS A 118 -4.29 2.54 3.55
C CYS A 118 -5.78 2.26 3.82
N LYS A 119 -6.56 3.30 4.10
CA LYS A 119 -8.00 3.18 4.33
C LYS A 119 -8.72 2.72 3.07
N GLU A 120 -8.51 3.40 1.94
CA GLU A 120 -9.09 3.01 0.66
C GLU A 120 -8.71 1.58 0.25
N HIS A 121 -7.45 1.20 0.44
CA HIS A 121 -7.00 -0.16 0.20
C HIS A 121 -7.72 -1.17 1.09
N SER A 122 -7.89 -0.85 2.38
CA SER A 122 -8.63 -1.71 3.32
C SER A 122 -10.11 -1.84 2.97
N GLU A 123 -10.70 -0.83 2.30
CA GLU A 123 -12.07 -0.82 1.79
C GLU A 123 -12.23 -1.56 0.46
N GLY A 124 -11.13 -2.07 -0.12
CA GLY A 124 -11.11 -2.89 -1.33
C GLY A 124 -10.70 -2.15 -2.60
N ALA A 125 -10.07 -0.97 -2.50
CA ALA A 125 -9.48 -0.30 -3.65
C ALA A 125 -8.31 -1.13 -4.21
N ASP A 126 -8.34 -1.40 -5.52
CA ASP A 126 -7.32 -2.19 -6.21
C ASP A 126 -6.21 -1.27 -6.72
N PHE A 127 -5.09 -1.19 -5.99
CA PHE A 127 -3.93 -0.40 -6.39
C PHE A 127 -2.92 -1.29 -7.10
N LYS A 128 -2.58 -0.98 -8.36
CA LYS A 128 -1.62 -1.78 -9.12
C LYS A 128 -0.26 -1.10 -9.15
N VAL A 129 0.77 -1.82 -8.68
CA VAL A 129 2.17 -1.51 -9.01
C VAL A 129 2.41 -2.00 -10.43
N PRO A 130 2.74 -1.13 -11.40
CA PRO A 130 3.08 -1.59 -12.73
C PRO A 130 4.30 -2.50 -12.63
N GLU A 131 4.19 -3.74 -13.10
CA GLU A 131 5.38 -4.54 -13.37
C GLU A 131 6.27 -3.76 -14.33
N SER A 132 7.58 -3.76 -14.08
CA SER A 132 8.55 -3.06 -14.93
C SER A 132 8.46 -3.62 -16.35
N HIS A 133 7.78 -2.92 -17.25
CA HIS A 133 7.79 -3.26 -18.66
C HIS A 133 9.15 -2.81 -19.21
N GLN A 134 10.08 -3.75 -19.37
CA GLN A 134 11.24 -3.50 -20.24
C GLN A 134 10.70 -3.33 -21.67
N VAL A 135 10.78 -2.11 -22.20
CA VAL A 135 10.49 -1.87 -23.62
C VAL A 135 11.60 -2.59 -24.41
N ALA A 136 11.27 -3.73 -25.00
CA ALA A 136 12.15 -4.39 -25.94
C ALA A 136 12.25 -3.52 -27.20
N TYR A 137 13.33 -2.76 -27.32
CA TYR A 137 13.63 -2.03 -28.55
C TYR A 137 14.03 -3.04 -29.63
N SER A 138 13.15 -3.26 -30.61
CA SER A 138 13.51 -3.97 -31.83
C SER A 138 14.37 -3.02 -32.69
N HIS A 139 15.67 -3.24 -32.70
CA HIS A 139 16.56 -2.55 -33.63
C HIS A 139 16.38 -3.19 -35.01
N THR A 140 15.66 -2.51 -35.91
CA THR A 140 15.69 -2.86 -37.32
C THR A 140 17.01 -2.34 -37.89
N PRO A 141 17.87 -3.20 -38.46
CA PRO A 141 19.10 -2.73 -39.10
C PRO A 141 18.75 -1.76 -40.23
N VAL A 142 19.50 -0.66 -40.32
CA VAL A 142 19.33 0.31 -41.41
C VAL A 142 19.56 -0.43 -42.73
N GLN A 143 18.56 -0.36 -43.61
CA GLN A 143 18.64 -1.04 -44.89
C GLN A 143 19.65 -0.32 -45.80
N ALA A 144 20.60 -1.09 -46.35
CA ALA A 144 21.61 -0.56 -47.26
C ALA A 144 20.97 0.16 -48.45
N GLY A 145 21.41 1.38 -48.72
CA GLY A 145 20.86 2.24 -49.79
C GLY A 145 19.59 3.01 -49.44
N SER A 146 19.04 2.84 -48.23
CA SER A 146 17.97 3.71 -47.72
C SER A 146 18.45 5.16 -47.59
N GLU A 147 17.52 6.11 -47.56
CA GLU A 147 17.87 7.52 -47.40
C GLU A 147 18.62 7.79 -46.09
N THR A 148 18.26 7.06 -45.02
CA THR A 148 18.97 7.09 -43.74
C THR A 148 20.41 6.59 -43.85
N ASP A 149 20.65 5.51 -44.61
CA ASP A 149 22.01 4.98 -44.85
C ASP A 149 22.90 6.00 -45.60
N LYS A 150 22.32 6.68 -46.59
CA LYS A 150 23.01 7.74 -47.35
C LYS A 150 23.37 8.93 -46.46
N GLN A 151 22.44 9.36 -45.59
CA GLN A 151 22.68 10.46 -44.66
C GLN A 151 23.75 10.12 -43.62
N ILE A 152 23.75 8.88 -43.09
CA ILE A 152 24.80 8.38 -42.19
C ILE A 152 26.14 8.40 -42.91
N THR A 153 26.21 7.88 -44.13
CA THR A 153 27.43 7.83 -44.93
C THR A 153 27.96 9.22 -45.26
N ALA A 154 27.09 10.16 -45.63
CA ALA A 154 27.45 11.54 -45.91
C ALA A 154 28.03 12.26 -44.68
N LYS A 155 27.39 12.10 -43.51
CA LYS A 155 27.90 12.65 -42.24
C LYS A 155 29.25 12.04 -41.83
N LEU A 156 29.43 10.73 -42.02
CA LEU A 156 30.71 10.08 -41.75
C LEU A 156 31.83 10.59 -42.67
N ALA A 157 31.51 10.88 -43.94
CA ALA A 157 32.47 11.47 -44.88
C ALA A 157 32.84 12.91 -44.50
N GLU A 158 31.87 13.70 -44.03
CA GLU A 158 32.11 15.07 -43.54
C GLU A 158 33.02 15.08 -42.30
N LEU A 159 32.73 14.24 -41.30
CA LEU A 159 33.55 14.11 -40.10
C LEU A 159 34.99 13.67 -40.41
N ARG A 160 35.18 12.78 -41.38
CA ARG A 160 36.52 12.36 -41.84
C ARG A 160 37.29 13.49 -42.51
N ARG A 161 36.61 14.42 -43.19
CA ARG A 161 37.24 15.60 -43.80
C ARG A 161 37.62 16.66 -42.78
N MET A 162 36.91 16.74 -41.66
CA MET A 162 37.21 17.66 -40.56
C MET A 162 38.33 17.17 -39.63
N ALA A 163 38.68 15.88 -39.70
CA ALA A 163 39.70 15.25 -38.87
C ALA A 163 41.11 15.24 -39.51
N VAL A 164 41.29 15.91 -40.66
CA VAL A 164 42.56 16.16 -41.36
C VAL A 164 42.87 17.64 -41.28
#